data_AF-A0AAU4P014-F1
#
_entry.id   AF-A0AAU4P014-F1
#
_cell.length_a   1.000
_cell.length_b   1.000
_cell.length_c   1.000
_cell.angle_alpha   90.00
_cell.angle_beta   90.00
_cell.angle_gamma   90.00
#
_symmetry.space_group_name_H-M   'P 1'
#
loop_
_entity.id
_entity.type
_entity.pdbx_description
1 polymer ?
#
loop_
_entity_poly.entity_id
_entity_poly.type
_entity_poly.pdbx_seq_one_letter_code
_entity_poly.pdbx_strand_id
1 'polypeptide(L)'
;MSESSERIDIVLHPDVVRDLGTVTDLVQSALAARGATGEVHVSDDVSVASGDVIVVPAPGGRVDTQASDRCVVRVDYGYVATDLSPGLHSHIRGRGLGGLRYAVDRIHHHRLHPATVESYGEHSEQFAEVRGTSGPVVALIHGGYWRAPWRLDSLDAAAIDLADRGYTTWNVEYRTPDEHGWETTAADVAAALKHAGAQAVLGHSAGGQLALRWAADARPALAVSLAGVLDLKIADDRGLGDGAVRAALGSRYKDAHAESSPRARLPLGVPQIVVVAASDDPNLNDIGREYVTAASAAGDDVTLVEGPGDHFSVVDPRSEIWPAIVERIEGRLPR
;
A
#
# COMPACT_ATOMS: atom_id res chain seq x y z
N MET A 1 4.79 -33.64 4.99
CA MET A 1 3.65 -33.18 5.80
C MET A 1 2.72 -32.50 4.81
N SER A 2 1.46 -32.92 4.67
CA SER A 2 0.55 -32.25 3.74
C SER A 2 0.33 -30.83 4.28
N GLU A 3 0.83 -29.82 3.59
CA GLU A 3 0.38 -28.46 3.78
C GLU A 3 -1.13 -28.49 3.59
N SER A 4 -1.90 -28.31 4.68
CA SER A 4 -3.33 -28.09 4.52
C SER A 4 -3.46 -26.80 3.73
N SER A 5 -3.96 -26.88 2.50
CA SER A 5 -4.21 -25.67 1.71
C SER A 5 -5.07 -24.71 2.54
N GLU A 6 -4.67 -23.45 2.62
CA GLU A 6 -5.45 -22.40 3.26
C GLU A 6 -6.85 -22.37 2.63
N ARG A 7 -7.90 -22.46 3.47
CA ARG A 7 -9.29 -22.36 3.02
C ARG A 7 -9.85 -20.99 3.34
N ILE A 8 -10.23 -20.25 2.30
CA ILE A 8 -10.79 -18.90 2.37
C ILE A 8 -12.13 -18.91 1.63
N ASP A 9 -13.23 -18.95 2.38
CA ASP A 9 -14.58 -18.91 1.81
C ASP A 9 -15.06 -17.46 1.64
N ILE A 10 -15.91 -17.21 0.64
CA ILE A 10 -16.43 -15.88 0.31
C ILE A 10 -17.94 -15.93 0.52
N VAL A 11 -18.47 -15.09 1.40
CA VAL A 11 -19.91 -14.96 1.66
C VAL A 11 -20.41 -13.65 1.10
N LEU A 12 -21.24 -13.72 0.06
CA LEU A 12 -21.82 -12.59 -0.65
C LEU A 12 -23.28 -12.45 -0.27
N HIS A 13 -23.67 -11.29 0.23
CA HIS A 13 -25.09 -10.99 0.40
C HIS A 13 -25.82 -11.00 -0.96
N PRO A 14 -27.05 -11.55 -1.07
CA PRO A 14 -27.77 -11.64 -2.35
C PRO A 14 -27.87 -10.31 -3.12
N ASP A 15 -28.05 -9.19 -2.41
CA ASP A 15 -28.24 -7.86 -3.02
C ASP A 15 -26.98 -7.28 -3.69
N VAL A 16 -25.79 -7.80 -3.39
CA VAL A 16 -24.53 -7.30 -3.97
C VAL A 16 -24.08 -8.09 -5.21
N VAL A 17 -24.72 -9.23 -5.48
CA VAL A 17 -24.38 -10.08 -6.62
C VAL A 17 -25.14 -9.61 -7.86
N ARG A 18 -24.39 -9.17 -8.88
CA ARG A 18 -24.96 -8.85 -10.21
C ARG A 18 -24.76 -9.99 -11.20
N ASP A 19 -23.57 -10.57 -11.19
CA ASP A 19 -23.21 -11.76 -11.94
C ASP A 19 -22.28 -12.64 -11.08
N LEU A 20 -22.76 -13.84 -10.72
CA LEU A 20 -22.01 -14.74 -9.83
C LEU A 20 -20.78 -15.32 -10.54
N GLY A 21 -20.85 -15.52 -11.86
CA GLY A 21 -19.73 -16.04 -12.65
C GLY A 21 -18.51 -15.12 -12.56
N THR A 22 -18.70 -13.83 -12.82
CA THR A 22 -17.64 -12.80 -12.73
C THR A 22 -16.97 -12.79 -11.36
N VAL A 23 -17.76 -12.86 -10.28
CA VAL A 23 -17.21 -12.88 -8.92
C VAL A 23 -16.44 -14.17 -8.65
N THR A 24 -17.00 -15.30 -9.07
CA THR A 24 -16.37 -16.61 -8.90
C THR A 24 -15.04 -16.68 -9.65
N ASP A 25 -14.99 -16.26 -10.91
CA ASP A 25 -13.77 -16.27 -11.73
C ASP A 25 -12.67 -15.40 -11.09
N LEU A 26 -13.02 -14.19 -10.63
CA LEU A 26 -12.10 -13.29 -9.95
C LEU A 26 -11.53 -13.92 -8.67
N VAL A 27 -12.40 -14.47 -7.82
CA VAL A 27 -12.02 -15.08 -6.55
C VAL A 27 -11.18 -16.32 -6.76
N GLN A 28 -11.59 -17.23 -7.65
CA GLN A 28 -10.86 -18.46 -7.91
C GLN A 28 -9.48 -18.19 -8.53
N SER A 29 -9.38 -17.16 -9.39
CA SER A 29 -8.07 -16.71 -9.88
C SER A 29 -7.17 -16.18 -8.75
N ALA A 30 -7.71 -15.40 -7.83
CA ALA A 30 -6.97 -14.90 -6.67
C ALA A 30 -6.52 -16.02 -5.73
N LEU A 31 -7.41 -16.97 -5.41
CA LEU A 31 -7.10 -18.13 -4.56
C LEU A 31 -6.01 -19.00 -5.20
N ALA A 32 -6.14 -19.32 -6.49
CA ALA A 32 -5.17 -20.12 -7.22
C ALA A 32 -3.78 -19.46 -7.24
N ALA A 33 -3.72 -18.13 -7.39
CA ALA A 33 -2.46 -17.38 -7.36
C ALA A 33 -1.73 -17.45 -5.99
N ARG A 34 -2.43 -17.87 -4.92
CA ARG A 34 -1.91 -18.05 -3.57
C ARG A 34 -1.84 -19.51 -3.12
N GLY A 35 -2.19 -20.46 -4.00
CA GLY A 35 -2.29 -21.88 -3.61
C GLY A 35 -3.37 -22.14 -2.56
N ALA A 36 -4.32 -21.22 -2.40
CA ALA A 36 -5.45 -21.33 -1.48
C ALA A 36 -6.65 -21.99 -2.18
N THR A 37 -7.62 -22.44 -1.36
CA THR A 37 -8.88 -23.03 -1.80
C THR A 37 -10.05 -22.30 -1.16
N GLY A 38 -11.26 -22.44 -1.70
CA GLY A 38 -12.42 -21.76 -1.13
C GLY A 38 -13.66 -21.82 -2.02
N GLU A 39 -14.82 -21.62 -1.39
CA GLU A 39 -16.12 -21.56 -2.07
C GLU A 39 -16.73 -20.16 -2.00
N VAL A 40 -17.54 -19.83 -3.02
CA VAL A 40 -18.36 -18.61 -3.05
C VAL A 40 -19.78 -18.97 -2.67
N HIS A 41 -20.25 -18.45 -1.55
CA HIS A 41 -21.58 -18.63 -1.02
C HIS A 41 -22.41 -17.36 -1.25
N VAL A 42 -23.65 -17.52 -1.69
CA VAL A 42 -24.63 -16.42 -1.73
C VAL A 42 -25.57 -16.60 -0.53
N SER A 43 -25.33 -15.83 0.52
CA SER A 43 -26.02 -15.97 1.81
C SER A 43 -25.88 -14.69 2.64
N ASP A 44 -26.81 -14.47 3.55
CA ASP A 44 -26.72 -13.48 4.64
C ASP A 44 -26.17 -14.09 5.95
N ASP A 45 -25.93 -15.41 5.97
CA ASP A 45 -25.39 -16.15 7.10
C ASP A 45 -23.89 -16.45 6.88
N VAL A 46 -23.03 -15.80 7.67
CA VAL A 46 -21.57 -15.99 7.61
C VAL A 46 -21.15 -17.39 8.09
N SER A 47 -21.99 -18.08 8.87
CA SER A 47 -21.67 -19.41 9.42
C SER A 47 -21.58 -20.51 8.37
N VAL A 48 -22.01 -20.25 7.13
CA VAL A 48 -21.84 -21.16 5.99
C VAL A 48 -20.36 -21.35 5.59
N ALA A 49 -19.50 -20.39 5.95
CA ALA A 49 -18.06 -20.49 5.74
C ALA A 49 -17.44 -21.49 6.73
N SER A 50 -16.52 -22.31 6.23
CA SER A 50 -15.84 -23.37 6.99
C SER A 50 -14.36 -23.08 7.29
N GLY A 51 -13.79 -22.06 6.65
CA GLY A 51 -12.45 -21.54 6.91
C GLY A 51 -12.46 -20.05 7.22
N ASP A 52 -11.35 -19.37 6.92
CA ASP A 52 -11.31 -17.91 6.92
C ASP A 52 -12.32 -17.36 5.93
N VAL A 53 -12.82 -16.15 6.19
CA VAL A 53 -13.98 -15.66 5.46
C VAL A 53 -13.81 -14.23 4.98
N ILE A 54 -14.15 -14.03 3.72
CA ILE A 54 -14.38 -12.72 3.12
C ILE A 54 -15.88 -12.49 3.06
N VAL A 55 -16.36 -11.45 3.75
CA VAL A 55 -17.79 -11.13 3.80
C VAL A 55 -18.07 -9.86 3.01
N VAL A 56 -18.97 -9.96 2.04
CA VAL A 56 -19.56 -8.79 1.35
C VAL A 56 -21.00 -8.64 1.83
N PRO A 57 -21.27 -7.76 2.82
CA PRO A 57 -22.61 -7.60 3.38
C PRO A 57 -23.53 -6.85 2.41
N ALA A 58 -24.83 -6.79 2.75
CA ALA A 58 -25.73 -5.81 2.14
C ALA A 58 -25.15 -4.39 2.30
N PRO A 59 -25.46 -3.44 1.39
CA PRO A 59 -25.05 -2.04 1.58
C PRO A 59 -25.46 -1.48 2.94
N GLY A 60 -24.48 -1.05 3.75
CA GLY A 60 -24.71 -0.59 5.13
C GLY A 60 -25.01 -1.69 6.16
N GLY A 61 -24.94 -2.96 5.74
CA GLY A 61 -25.10 -4.13 6.60
C GLY A 61 -23.95 -4.28 7.59
N ARG A 62 -24.23 -5.00 8.68
CA ARG A 62 -23.23 -5.39 9.67
C ARG A 62 -22.70 -6.78 9.34
N VAL A 63 -21.44 -7.03 9.67
CA VAL A 63 -20.86 -8.37 9.62
C VAL A 63 -20.90 -8.95 11.02
N ASP A 64 -21.46 -10.14 11.18
CA ASP A 64 -21.38 -10.86 12.44
C ASP A 64 -19.99 -11.47 12.57
N THR A 65 -19.21 -10.95 13.53
CA THR A 65 -17.85 -11.38 13.85
C THR A 65 -17.82 -12.20 15.15
N GLN A 66 -18.97 -12.51 15.77
CA GLN A 66 -18.99 -13.17 17.06
C GLN A 66 -18.48 -14.61 16.99
N ALA A 67 -17.65 -14.97 17.96
CA ALA A 67 -17.24 -16.34 18.26
C ALA A 67 -16.54 -17.11 17.13
N SER A 68 -15.60 -16.47 16.44
CA SER A 68 -14.73 -17.19 15.53
C SER A 68 -13.24 -16.97 15.75
N ASP A 69 -12.51 -18.08 15.76
CA ASP A 69 -11.06 -18.22 15.62
C ASP A 69 -10.57 -17.99 14.17
N ARG A 70 -11.47 -17.62 13.26
CA ARG A 70 -11.20 -17.37 11.84
C ARG A 70 -10.81 -15.91 11.59
N CYS A 71 -10.01 -15.69 10.56
CA CYS A 71 -9.76 -14.37 10.00
C CYS A 71 -10.99 -13.91 9.22
N VAL A 72 -11.58 -12.77 9.61
CA VAL A 72 -12.74 -12.18 8.94
C VAL A 72 -12.32 -10.90 8.24
N VAL A 73 -12.42 -10.86 6.92
CA VAL A 73 -12.21 -9.64 6.13
C VAL A 73 -13.53 -9.17 5.54
N ARG A 74 -13.91 -7.93 5.85
CA ARG A 74 -15.09 -7.30 5.28
C ARG A 74 -14.72 -6.60 3.99
N VAL A 75 -15.54 -6.76 2.97
CA VAL A 75 -15.40 -6.06 1.69
C VAL A 75 -16.69 -5.28 1.39
N ASP A 76 -16.57 -3.97 1.26
CA ASP A 76 -17.61 -3.11 0.69
C ASP A 76 -17.14 -2.63 -0.70
N TYR A 77 -17.89 -2.96 -1.74
CA TYR A 77 -17.52 -2.57 -3.11
C TYR A 77 -17.49 -1.04 -3.28
N GLY A 78 -18.42 -0.34 -2.62
CA GLY A 78 -18.50 1.12 -2.58
C GLY A 78 -17.69 1.71 -1.44
N TYR A 79 -17.50 3.03 -1.48
CA TYR A 79 -16.86 3.75 -0.39
C TYR A 79 -17.84 3.93 0.78
N VAL A 80 -17.42 3.50 1.98
CA VAL A 80 -18.19 3.58 3.25
C VAL A 80 -17.25 3.97 4.39
N ALA A 81 -17.78 4.32 5.56
CA ALA A 81 -16.95 4.55 6.74
C ALA A 81 -16.24 3.26 7.17
N THR A 82 -15.04 3.38 7.77
CA THR A 82 -14.30 2.24 8.31
C THR A 82 -15.09 1.54 9.40
N ASP A 83 -15.48 0.29 9.15
CA ASP A 83 -15.89 -0.65 10.20
C ASP A 83 -14.71 -1.04 11.10
N LEU A 84 -14.80 -0.67 12.38
CA LEU A 84 -13.83 -0.99 13.44
C LEU A 84 -14.42 -2.00 14.43
N SER A 85 -15.42 -2.77 14.02
CA SER A 85 -16.07 -3.76 14.88
C SER A 85 -15.07 -4.80 15.40
N PRO A 86 -15.10 -5.14 16.70
CA PRO A 86 -14.24 -6.18 17.26
C PRO A 86 -14.38 -7.50 16.49
N GLY A 87 -13.27 -8.21 16.31
CA GLY A 87 -13.22 -9.49 15.59
C GLY A 87 -13.08 -9.37 14.06
N LEU A 88 -13.19 -8.15 13.51
CA LEU A 88 -12.84 -7.91 12.13
C LEU A 88 -11.31 -7.78 11.99
N HIS A 89 -10.71 -8.57 11.11
CA HIS A 89 -9.27 -8.48 10.85
C HIS A 89 -8.93 -7.28 9.96
N SER A 90 -9.71 -7.06 8.90
CA SER A 90 -9.52 -5.94 7.98
C SER A 90 -10.83 -5.57 7.28
N HIS A 91 -10.88 -4.33 6.80
CA HIS A 91 -12.01 -3.80 6.03
C HIS A 91 -11.52 -3.13 4.74
N ILE A 92 -11.78 -3.78 3.61
CA ILE A 92 -11.48 -3.27 2.28
C ILE A 92 -12.72 -2.59 1.72
N ARG A 93 -12.59 -1.33 1.34
CA ARG A 93 -13.72 -0.47 0.95
C ARG A 93 -13.42 0.34 -0.29
N GLY A 94 -14.42 0.57 -1.14
CA GLY A 94 -14.32 1.47 -2.29
C GLY A 94 -13.41 1.01 -3.43
N ARG A 95 -13.07 -0.29 -3.50
CA ARG A 95 -12.25 -0.89 -4.57
C ARG A 95 -13.06 -1.67 -5.60
N GLY A 96 -14.39 -1.59 -5.54
CA GLY A 96 -15.28 -2.40 -6.38
C GLY A 96 -15.05 -3.90 -6.18
N LEU A 97 -15.33 -4.69 -7.22
CA LEU A 97 -15.08 -6.14 -7.21
C LEU A 97 -13.60 -6.48 -6.96
N GLY A 98 -12.68 -5.62 -7.43
CA GLY A 98 -11.24 -5.80 -7.23
C GLY A 98 -10.85 -5.93 -5.76
N GLY A 99 -11.63 -5.37 -4.84
CA GLY A 99 -11.44 -5.52 -3.39
C GLY A 99 -11.41 -6.97 -2.91
N LEU A 100 -12.10 -7.90 -3.59
CA LEU A 100 -12.07 -9.33 -3.26
C LEU A 100 -10.68 -9.94 -3.43
N ARG A 101 -9.95 -9.56 -4.48
CA ARG A 101 -8.57 -10.01 -4.69
C ARG A 101 -7.67 -9.55 -3.54
N TYR A 102 -7.78 -8.28 -3.16
CA TYR A 102 -7.02 -7.72 -2.03
C TYR A 102 -7.40 -8.39 -0.71
N ALA A 103 -8.66 -8.81 -0.53
CA ALA A 103 -9.10 -9.53 0.66
C ALA A 103 -8.48 -10.94 0.74
N VAL A 104 -8.37 -11.65 -0.39
CA VAL A 104 -7.65 -12.93 -0.46
C VAL A 104 -6.17 -12.73 -0.13
N ASP A 105 -5.51 -11.75 -0.75
CA ASP A 105 -4.10 -11.43 -0.49
C ASP A 105 -3.88 -11.10 0.99
N ARG A 106 -4.80 -10.34 1.59
CA ARG A 106 -4.73 -9.92 2.97
C ARG A 106 -4.80 -11.09 3.96
N ILE A 107 -5.75 -12.01 3.76
CA ILE A 107 -5.87 -13.20 4.62
C ILE A 107 -4.61 -14.07 4.48
N HIS A 108 -4.19 -14.32 3.24
CA HIS A 108 -3.02 -15.13 2.92
C HIS A 108 -1.74 -14.61 3.60
N HIS A 109 -1.45 -13.33 3.42
CA HIS A 109 -0.28 -12.70 4.02
C HIS A 109 -0.36 -12.69 5.55
N HIS A 110 -1.53 -12.45 6.13
CA HIS A 110 -1.70 -12.46 7.58
C HIS A 110 -1.45 -13.85 8.19
N ARG A 111 -1.94 -14.92 7.55
CA ARG A 111 -1.80 -16.29 8.03
C ARG A 111 -0.37 -16.80 7.95
N LEU A 112 0.32 -16.53 6.84
CA LEU A 112 1.68 -17.04 6.62
C LEU A 112 2.76 -16.15 7.24
N HIS A 113 2.53 -14.84 7.27
CA HIS A 113 3.52 -13.85 7.69
C HIS A 113 2.90 -12.82 8.66
N PRO A 114 2.50 -13.26 9.87
CA PRO A 114 1.85 -12.39 10.83
C PRO A 114 2.76 -11.22 11.22
N ALA A 115 2.17 -10.04 11.36
CA ALA A 115 2.82 -8.84 11.86
C ALA A 115 2.38 -8.53 13.29
N THR A 116 3.24 -7.82 14.02
CA THR A 116 2.83 -7.12 15.23
C THR A 116 2.26 -5.77 14.84
N VAL A 117 1.06 -5.44 15.34
CA VAL A 117 0.47 -4.11 15.12
C VAL A 117 0.99 -3.16 16.19
N GLU A 118 1.60 -2.06 15.77
CA GLU A 118 2.11 -1.02 16.66
C GLU A 118 1.43 0.32 16.37
N SER A 119 0.83 0.93 17.38
CA SER A 119 0.24 2.26 17.29
C SER A 119 1.32 3.34 17.50
N TYR A 120 1.41 4.29 16.58
CA TYR A 120 2.29 5.45 16.68
C TYR A 120 1.53 6.74 17.06
N GLY A 121 0.22 6.65 17.25
CA GLY A 121 -0.65 7.75 17.68
C GLY A 121 -2.02 7.27 18.16
N GLU A 122 -2.88 8.21 18.54
CA GLU A 122 -4.20 7.96 19.16
C GLU A 122 -5.29 7.59 18.14
N HIS A 123 -5.14 7.99 16.87
CA HIS A 123 -6.15 7.71 15.86
C HIS A 123 -6.10 6.24 15.42
N SER A 124 -7.25 5.66 15.07
CA SER A 124 -7.34 4.25 14.63
C SER A 124 -6.60 3.93 13.33
N GLU A 125 -6.15 4.95 12.61
CA GLU A 125 -5.33 4.83 11.38
C GLU A 125 -3.87 5.23 11.61
N GLN A 126 -3.48 5.51 12.86
CA GLN A 126 -2.09 5.78 13.24
C GLN A 126 -1.42 4.51 13.77
N PHE A 127 -1.27 3.51 12.90
CA PHE A 127 -0.60 2.26 13.23
C PHE A 127 0.29 1.75 12.10
N ALA A 128 1.18 0.83 12.42
CA ALA A 128 1.98 0.10 11.45
C ALA A 128 1.93 -1.41 11.73
N GLU A 129 2.14 -2.18 10.68
CA GLU A 129 2.44 -3.60 10.79
C GLU A 129 3.94 -3.81 10.76
N VAL A 130 4.45 -4.35 11.87
CA VAL A 130 5.87 -4.58 12.11
C VAL A 130 6.20 -6.05 11.89
N ARG A 131 7.19 -6.32 11.04
CA ARG A 131 7.75 -7.66 10.81
C ARG A 131 9.27 -7.61 10.96
N GLY A 132 9.85 -8.70 11.47
CA GLY A 132 11.27 -8.77 11.83
C GLY A 132 11.56 -8.12 13.20
N THR A 133 12.65 -8.54 13.83
CA THR A 133 13.05 -8.07 15.17
C THR A 133 14.53 -7.69 15.26
N SER A 134 15.24 -7.76 14.13
CA SER A 134 16.67 -7.52 14.03
C SER A 134 17.00 -7.02 12.64
N GLY A 135 17.93 -6.07 12.55
CA GLY A 135 18.37 -5.48 11.29
C GLY A 135 17.86 -4.05 11.08
N PRO A 136 18.28 -3.38 10.00
CA PRO A 136 17.91 -1.99 9.75
C PRO A 136 16.40 -1.81 9.61
N VAL A 137 15.88 -0.70 10.14
CA VAL A 137 14.46 -0.38 10.03
C VAL A 137 14.15 0.26 8.68
N VAL A 138 13.29 -0.41 7.90
CA VAL A 138 12.74 0.09 6.63
C VAL A 138 11.25 0.33 6.80
N ALA A 139 10.82 1.58 6.72
CA ALA A 139 9.41 1.92 6.77
C ALA A 139 8.82 2.02 5.36
N LEU A 140 7.63 1.47 5.17
CA LEU A 140 6.93 1.39 3.90
C LEU A 140 5.68 2.28 3.95
N ILE A 141 5.52 3.15 2.94
CA ILE A 141 4.40 4.09 2.82
C ILE A 141 3.59 3.74 1.56
N HIS A 142 2.33 3.36 1.75
CA HIS A 142 1.47 2.94 0.63
C HIS A 142 1.05 4.11 -0.28
N GLY A 143 0.59 3.74 -1.47
CA GLY A 143 0.13 4.66 -2.50
C GLY A 143 -1.39 4.85 -2.50
N GLY A 144 -1.94 5.01 -3.71
CA GLY A 144 -3.38 5.16 -3.92
C GLY A 144 -3.85 6.59 -4.11
N TYR A 145 -2.99 7.46 -4.67
CA TYR A 145 -3.32 8.85 -4.96
C TYR A 145 -3.83 9.64 -3.73
N TRP A 146 -3.32 9.29 -2.55
CA TRP A 146 -3.71 9.88 -1.27
C TRP A 146 -5.23 9.76 -1.00
N ARG A 147 -5.84 8.65 -1.43
CA ARG A 147 -7.26 8.37 -1.23
C ARG A 147 -7.49 7.21 -0.28
N ALA A 148 -8.47 7.37 0.60
CA ALA A 148 -8.81 6.44 1.67
C ALA A 148 -9.15 4.98 1.27
N PRO A 149 -9.65 4.66 0.05
CA PRO A 149 -9.83 3.26 -0.35
C PRO A 149 -8.54 2.43 -0.33
N TRP A 150 -7.39 3.07 -0.54
CA TRP A 150 -6.09 2.42 -0.60
C TRP A 150 -5.37 2.54 0.73
N ARG A 151 -4.85 1.41 1.20
CA ARG A 151 -4.34 1.24 2.57
C ARG A 151 -3.03 0.46 2.53
N LEU A 152 -2.42 0.25 3.70
CA LEU A 152 -1.12 -0.43 3.84
C LEU A 152 -1.06 -1.82 3.18
N ASP A 153 -2.21 -2.49 3.01
CA ASP A 153 -2.32 -3.84 2.46
C ASP A 153 -1.74 -3.96 1.04
N SER A 154 -1.67 -2.87 0.28
CA SER A 154 -1.03 -2.86 -1.04
C SER A 154 0.49 -3.11 -0.99
N LEU A 155 1.12 -2.98 0.19
CA LEU A 155 2.55 -3.17 0.39
C LEU A 155 2.90 -4.41 1.23
N ASP A 156 1.91 -5.24 1.60
CA ASP A 156 2.15 -6.42 2.45
C ASP A 156 3.23 -7.34 1.86
N ALA A 157 3.15 -7.64 0.56
CA ALA A 157 4.12 -8.53 -0.10
C ALA A 157 5.56 -7.98 -0.07
N ALA A 158 5.73 -6.69 -0.35
CA ALA A 158 7.03 -6.00 -0.28
C ALA A 158 7.57 -5.96 1.15
N ALA A 159 6.72 -5.69 2.14
CA ALA A 159 7.09 -5.67 3.55
C ALA A 159 7.52 -7.07 4.07
N ILE A 160 6.86 -8.12 3.59
CA ILE A 160 7.20 -9.52 3.90
C ILE A 160 8.54 -9.91 3.29
N ASP A 161 8.74 -9.68 1.98
CA ASP A 161 10.00 -10.06 1.32
C ASP A 161 11.21 -9.34 1.93
N LEU A 162 11.08 -8.05 2.27
CA LEU A 162 12.15 -7.33 2.96
C LEU A 162 12.38 -7.86 4.39
N ALA A 163 11.33 -8.25 5.12
CA ALA A 163 11.48 -8.86 6.44
C ALA A 163 12.19 -10.23 6.37
N ASP A 164 11.86 -11.06 5.37
CA ASP A 164 12.53 -12.34 5.13
C ASP A 164 14.01 -12.17 4.72
N ARG A 165 14.34 -10.98 4.20
CA ARG A 165 15.72 -10.54 3.96
C ARG A 165 16.36 -9.91 5.20
N GLY A 166 15.78 -10.01 6.38
CA GLY A 166 16.43 -9.58 7.63
C GLY A 166 16.42 -8.07 7.86
N TYR A 167 15.52 -7.32 7.21
CA TYR A 167 15.16 -5.97 7.64
C TYR A 167 14.07 -6.04 8.71
N THR A 168 13.97 -5.00 9.54
CA THR A 168 12.77 -4.78 10.34
C THR A 168 11.84 -3.86 9.54
N THR A 169 10.72 -4.38 9.06
CA THR A 169 9.80 -3.61 8.22
C THR A 169 8.67 -3.00 9.03
N TRP A 170 8.38 -1.73 8.76
CA TRP A 170 7.24 -1.00 9.31
C TRP A 170 6.30 -0.65 8.15
N ASN A 171 5.28 -1.45 7.89
CA ASN A 171 4.27 -1.14 6.87
C ASN A 171 3.21 -0.21 7.47
N VAL A 172 3.27 1.09 7.12
CA VAL A 172 2.57 2.16 7.83
C VAL A 172 1.19 2.42 7.22
N GLU A 173 0.16 2.43 8.07
CA GLU A 173 -1.12 3.10 7.79
C GLU A 173 -1.03 4.56 8.20
N TYR A 174 -1.73 5.44 7.49
CA TYR A 174 -1.83 6.85 7.88
C TYR A 174 -3.15 7.45 7.40
N ARG A 175 -3.61 8.51 8.06
CA ARG A 175 -4.80 9.25 7.63
C ARG A 175 -4.59 9.91 6.28
N THR A 176 -5.49 9.69 5.34
CA THR A 176 -5.37 10.24 3.98
C THR A 176 -5.92 11.67 3.86
N PRO A 177 -5.36 12.50 2.96
CA PRO A 177 -5.77 13.89 2.79
C PRO A 177 -7.22 14.09 2.37
N ASP A 178 -7.81 13.16 1.63
CA ASP A 178 -9.20 13.26 1.19
C ASP A 178 -10.22 13.22 2.34
N GLU A 179 -9.85 12.63 3.49
CA GLU A 179 -10.66 12.62 4.71
C GLU A 179 -10.14 13.56 5.79
N HIS A 180 -8.83 13.77 5.85
CA HIS A 180 -8.19 14.41 7.00
C HIS A 180 -7.34 15.65 6.66
N GLY A 181 -7.21 15.98 5.38
CA GLY A 181 -6.40 17.08 4.88
C GLY A 181 -4.89 16.78 4.84
N TRP A 182 -4.19 17.46 3.92
CA TRP A 182 -2.77 17.25 3.64
C TRP A 182 -1.87 17.34 4.89
N GLU A 183 -2.08 18.35 5.73
CA GLU A 183 -1.24 18.57 6.92
C GLU A 183 -1.32 17.41 7.91
N THR A 184 -2.50 16.80 8.04
CA THR A 184 -2.68 15.62 8.91
C THR A 184 -1.89 14.43 8.37
N THR A 185 -1.97 14.17 7.06
CA THR A 185 -1.20 13.10 6.41
C THR A 185 0.30 13.31 6.54
N ALA A 186 0.77 14.54 6.28
CA ALA A 186 2.18 14.89 6.42
C ALA A 186 2.67 14.68 7.86
N ALA A 187 1.86 15.04 8.85
CA ALA A 187 2.16 14.84 10.27
C ALA A 187 2.17 13.37 10.66
N ASP A 188 1.21 12.57 10.18
CA ASP A 188 1.12 11.14 10.47
C ASP A 188 2.32 10.37 9.92
N VAL A 189 2.69 10.60 8.66
CA VAL A 189 3.88 9.97 8.06
C VAL A 189 5.15 10.35 8.84
N ALA A 190 5.31 11.63 9.18
CA ALA A 190 6.48 12.06 9.97
C ALA A 190 6.50 11.42 11.37
N ALA A 191 5.35 11.31 12.03
CA ALA A 191 5.21 10.68 13.33
C ALA A 191 5.54 9.18 13.29
N ALA A 192 4.98 8.46 12.30
CA ALA A 192 5.24 7.03 12.10
C ALA A 192 6.72 6.74 11.86
N LEU A 193 7.35 7.46 10.94
CA LEU A 193 8.76 7.27 10.57
C LEU A 193 9.71 7.60 11.73
N LYS A 194 9.38 8.63 12.50
CA LYS A 194 10.11 8.97 13.73
C LYS A 194 9.93 7.90 14.80
N HIS A 195 8.71 7.42 15.01
CA HIS A 195 8.38 6.41 16.01
C HIS A 195 9.09 5.08 15.71
N ALA A 196 9.11 4.67 14.43
CA ALA A 196 9.83 3.50 13.97
C ALA A 196 11.36 3.60 14.11
N GLY A 197 11.91 4.82 14.25
CA GLY A 197 13.36 5.03 14.11
C GLY A 197 13.86 4.66 12.70
N ALA A 198 13.06 4.97 11.68
CA ALA A 198 13.29 4.53 10.31
C ALA A 198 14.68 4.98 9.79
N GLN A 199 15.50 4.00 9.41
CA GLN A 199 16.80 4.25 8.79
C GLN A 199 16.66 4.42 7.27
N ALA A 200 15.67 3.75 6.68
CA ALA A 200 15.27 3.95 5.31
C ALA A 200 13.75 4.02 5.17
N VAL A 201 13.30 4.67 4.10
CA VAL A 201 11.89 4.75 3.73
C VAL A 201 11.69 4.30 2.29
N LEU A 202 10.72 3.41 2.10
CA LEU A 202 10.20 2.99 0.80
C LEU A 202 8.78 3.54 0.64
N GLY A 203 8.45 4.05 -0.52
CA GLY A 203 7.08 4.44 -0.81
C GLY A 203 6.65 4.09 -2.22
N HIS A 204 5.39 3.68 -2.39
CA HIS A 204 4.80 3.36 -3.69
C HIS A 204 3.88 4.45 -4.18
N SER A 205 4.00 4.87 -5.44
CA SER A 205 3.10 5.84 -6.06
C SER A 205 3.02 7.15 -5.26
N ALA A 206 1.84 7.55 -4.78
CA ALA A 206 1.67 8.66 -3.83
C ALA A 206 2.53 8.51 -2.55
N GLY A 207 2.75 7.29 -2.06
CA GLY A 207 3.65 7.00 -0.96
C GLY A 207 5.12 7.23 -1.29
N GLY A 208 5.53 7.01 -2.55
CA GLY A 208 6.88 7.33 -3.03
C GLY A 208 7.16 8.84 -2.99
N GLN A 209 6.13 9.63 -3.28
CA GLN A 209 6.18 11.07 -3.07
C GLN A 209 6.30 11.43 -1.58
N LEU A 210 5.48 10.83 -0.70
CA LEU A 210 5.53 11.10 0.75
C LEU A 210 6.89 10.72 1.36
N ALA A 211 7.46 9.59 0.92
CA ALA A 211 8.78 9.11 1.33
C ALA A 211 9.89 10.12 0.99
N LEU A 212 9.97 10.57 -0.26
CA LEU A 212 10.98 11.55 -0.69
C LEU A 212 10.73 12.94 -0.10
N ARG A 213 9.45 13.33 0.07
CA ARG A 213 9.10 14.55 0.80
C ARG A 213 9.68 14.52 2.20
N TRP A 214 9.40 13.48 2.98
CA TRP A 214 9.91 13.37 4.35
C TRP A 214 11.44 13.30 4.40
N ALA A 215 12.06 12.60 3.45
CA ALA A 215 13.50 12.41 3.41
C ALA A 215 14.29 13.72 3.27
N ALA A 216 13.72 14.73 2.59
CA ALA A 216 14.30 16.06 2.47
C ALA A 216 14.50 16.76 3.82
N ASP A 217 13.64 16.46 4.82
CA ASP A 217 13.72 17.02 6.17
C ASP A 217 14.52 16.12 7.12
N ALA A 218 14.22 14.82 7.12
CA ALA A 218 14.71 13.88 8.13
C ALA A 218 16.09 13.29 7.82
N ARG A 219 16.50 13.34 6.54
CA ARG A 219 17.77 12.81 6.04
C ARG A 219 18.07 11.34 6.45
N PRO A 220 17.18 10.38 6.09
CA PRO A 220 17.44 8.96 6.32
C PRO A 220 18.68 8.47 5.56
N ALA A 221 19.16 7.27 5.90
CA ALA A 221 20.26 6.64 5.17
C ALA A 221 19.88 6.30 3.71
N LEU A 222 18.60 6.07 3.44
CA LEU A 222 18.09 5.78 2.09
C LEU A 222 16.62 6.17 1.95
N ALA A 223 16.26 6.78 0.82
CA ALA A 223 14.88 6.99 0.40
C ALA A 223 14.61 6.33 -0.95
N VAL A 224 13.52 5.57 -1.08
CA VAL A 224 13.17 4.83 -2.30
C VAL A 224 11.75 5.18 -2.74
N SER A 225 11.63 5.64 -3.98
CA SER A 225 10.37 5.91 -4.64
C SER A 225 10.08 4.84 -5.68
N LEU A 226 9.08 4.01 -5.43
CA LEU A 226 8.56 2.99 -6.34
C LEU A 226 7.42 3.59 -7.17
N ALA A 227 7.66 3.91 -8.44
CA ALA A 227 6.66 4.52 -9.34
C ALA A 227 6.02 5.82 -8.80
N GLY A 228 6.82 6.67 -8.12
CA GLY A 228 6.31 7.80 -7.34
C GLY A 228 5.81 9.01 -8.13
N VAL A 229 4.89 9.78 -7.53
CA VAL A 229 4.39 11.06 -8.08
C VAL A 229 5.34 12.21 -7.69
N LEU A 230 6.51 12.28 -8.32
CA LEU A 230 7.63 13.10 -7.81
C LEU A 230 7.58 14.60 -8.17
N ASP A 231 6.70 15.00 -9.10
CA ASP A 231 6.41 16.40 -9.43
C ASP A 231 4.90 16.66 -9.33
N LEU A 232 4.46 17.26 -8.22
CA LEU A 232 3.06 17.55 -7.98
C LEU A 232 2.50 18.65 -8.88
N LYS A 233 3.34 19.56 -9.37
CA LYS A 233 2.89 20.60 -10.30
C LYS A 233 2.48 19.97 -11.62
N ILE A 234 3.38 19.18 -12.21
CA ILE A 234 3.14 18.51 -13.49
C ILE A 234 2.00 17.49 -13.37
N ALA A 235 1.95 16.75 -12.26
CA ALA A 235 0.86 15.81 -12.01
C ALA A 235 -0.52 16.50 -11.91
N ASP A 236 -0.63 17.67 -11.26
CA ASP A 236 -1.88 18.44 -11.21
C ASP A 236 -2.25 19.05 -12.58
N ASP A 237 -1.28 19.63 -13.29
CA ASP A 237 -1.48 20.25 -14.61
C ASP A 237 -2.02 19.21 -15.62
N ARG A 238 -1.49 17.99 -15.58
CA ARG A 238 -1.91 16.86 -16.44
C ARG A 238 -3.14 16.11 -15.91
N GLY A 239 -3.62 16.43 -14.70
CA GLY A 239 -4.83 15.84 -14.13
C GLY A 239 -4.70 14.37 -13.72
N LEU A 240 -3.52 13.92 -13.32
CA LEU A 240 -3.26 12.53 -12.92
C LEU A 240 -4.22 12.06 -11.82
N GLY A 241 -4.65 10.80 -11.91
CA GLY A 241 -5.52 10.16 -10.94
C GLY A 241 -6.86 10.90 -10.76
N ASP A 242 -7.46 11.41 -11.83
CA ASP A 242 -8.69 12.23 -11.78
C ASP A 242 -8.55 13.47 -10.87
N GLY A 243 -7.43 14.19 -11.02
CA GLY A 243 -7.16 15.37 -10.20
C GLY A 243 -6.78 15.04 -8.75
N ALA A 244 -6.05 13.94 -8.53
CA ALA A 244 -5.65 13.49 -7.21
C ALA A 244 -4.86 14.55 -6.43
N VAL A 245 -3.93 15.25 -7.09
CA VAL A 245 -3.10 16.27 -6.43
C VAL A 245 -3.95 17.40 -5.85
N ARG A 246 -4.85 17.97 -6.65
CA ARG A 246 -5.71 19.08 -6.15
C ARG A 246 -6.73 18.63 -5.12
N ALA A 247 -7.18 17.38 -5.18
CA ALA A 247 -8.02 16.81 -4.13
C ALA A 247 -7.23 16.72 -2.83
N ALA A 248 -6.00 16.21 -2.87
CA ALA A 248 -5.15 16.06 -1.70
C ALA A 248 -4.71 17.40 -1.09
N LEU A 249 -4.32 18.38 -1.92
CA LEU A 249 -3.89 19.71 -1.47
C LEU A 249 -5.06 20.65 -1.16
N GLY A 250 -6.31 20.25 -1.45
CA GLY A 250 -7.51 21.09 -1.31
C GLY A 250 -7.61 22.25 -2.32
N SER A 251 -6.64 22.39 -3.23
CA SER A 251 -6.65 23.37 -4.31
C SER A 251 -5.68 22.97 -5.42
N ARG A 252 -5.76 23.64 -6.59
CA ARG A 252 -4.72 23.49 -7.63
C ARG A 252 -3.33 23.78 -7.05
N TYR A 253 -2.32 23.11 -7.59
CA TYR A 253 -0.94 23.32 -7.19
C TYR A 253 -0.51 24.80 -7.36
N LYS A 254 0.23 25.32 -6.39
CA LYS A 254 0.75 26.70 -6.30
C LYS A 254 2.12 26.65 -5.64
N ASP A 255 2.90 27.72 -5.77
CA ASP A 255 4.25 27.79 -5.17
C ASP A 255 4.26 27.61 -3.65
N ALA A 256 3.17 27.99 -2.96
CA ALA A 256 3.00 27.74 -1.52
C ALA A 256 2.99 26.24 -1.15
N HIS A 257 2.78 25.33 -2.12
CA HIS A 257 2.84 23.88 -1.93
C HIS A 257 4.21 23.28 -2.31
N ALA A 258 5.26 24.10 -2.52
CA ALA A 258 6.59 23.60 -2.91
C ALA A 258 7.13 22.52 -1.96
N GLU A 259 6.92 22.68 -0.64
CA GLU A 259 7.32 21.69 0.37
C GLU A 259 6.58 20.35 0.26
N SER A 260 5.51 20.27 -0.54
CA SER A 260 4.79 19.03 -0.83
C SER A 260 5.35 18.27 -2.03
N SER A 261 6.16 18.89 -2.89
CA SER A 261 6.63 18.28 -4.14
C SER A 261 8.13 17.96 -4.07
N PRO A 262 8.55 16.67 -4.11
CA PRO A 262 9.98 16.32 -4.13
C PRO A 262 10.78 17.09 -5.17
N ARG A 263 10.23 17.24 -6.39
CA ARG A 263 10.87 17.98 -7.49
C ARG A 263 11.18 19.44 -7.17
N ALA A 264 10.37 20.09 -6.34
CA ALA A 264 10.55 21.48 -5.93
C ALA A 264 11.52 21.63 -4.75
N ARG A 265 11.89 20.53 -4.09
CA ARG A 265 12.79 20.50 -2.93
C ARG A 265 14.22 20.09 -3.27
N LEU A 266 14.51 19.77 -4.54
CA LEU A 266 15.85 19.37 -4.97
C LEU A 266 16.88 20.49 -4.74
N PRO A 267 18.12 20.14 -4.31
CA PRO A 267 18.59 18.80 -3.95
C PRO A 267 18.06 18.35 -2.57
N LEU A 268 17.74 17.06 -2.41
CA LEU A 268 17.31 16.49 -1.12
C LEU A 268 18.48 16.21 -0.18
N GLY A 269 19.68 15.97 -0.70
CA GLY A 269 20.90 15.73 0.07
C GLY A 269 20.95 14.35 0.76
N VAL A 270 20.21 13.36 0.24
CA VAL A 270 20.20 11.97 0.71
C VAL A 270 20.36 10.98 -0.45
N PRO A 271 20.85 9.76 -0.18
CA PRO A 271 20.79 8.65 -1.12
C PRO A 271 19.35 8.35 -1.55
N GLN A 272 19.12 8.33 -2.87
CA GLN A 272 17.81 8.11 -3.47
C GLN A 272 17.84 6.95 -4.47
N ILE A 273 16.80 6.11 -4.45
CA ILE A 273 16.48 5.18 -5.53
C ILE A 273 15.11 5.55 -6.09
N VAL A 274 15.03 5.78 -7.40
CA VAL A 274 13.77 5.99 -8.12
C VAL A 274 13.56 4.81 -9.04
N VAL A 275 12.39 4.17 -8.94
CA VAL A 275 12.04 3.00 -9.74
C VAL A 275 10.95 3.34 -10.73
N VAL A 276 11.16 2.95 -11.99
CA VAL A 276 10.26 3.14 -13.13
C VAL A 276 10.00 1.78 -13.77
N ALA A 277 8.72 1.42 -13.94
CA ALA A 277 8.32 0.19 -14.63
C ALA A 277 7.96 0.51 -16.09
N ALA A 278 8.51 -0.24 -17.05
CA ALA A 278 8.45 0.09 -18.47
C ALA A 278 7.01 0.19 -19.03
N SER A 279 6.07 -0.56 -18.48
CA SER A 279 4.65 -0.60 -18.87
C SER A 279 3.71 0.11 -17.88
N ASP A 280 4.26 0.92 -16.95
CA ASP A 280 3.48 1.82 -16.09
C ASP A 280 2.93 3.04 -16.88
N ASP A 281 2.11 3.87 -16.23
CA ASP A 281 1.56 5.12 -16.74
C ASP A 281 2.71 5.99 -17.33
N PRO A 282 2.64 6.34 -18.63
CA PRO A 282 3.64 7.17 -19.27
C PRO A 282 3.90 8.51 -18.57
N ASN A 283 2.91 9.08 -17.88
CA ASN A 283 3.08 10.31 -17.11
C ASN A 283 3.93 10.12 -15.86
N LEU A 284 3.75 9.02 -15.14
CA LEU A 284 4.57 8.69 -13.98
C LEU A 284 6.00 8.36 -14.42
N ASN A 285 6.14 7.62 -15.51
CA ASN A 285 7.44 7.31 -16.09
C ASN A 285 8.20 8.57 -16.55
N ASP A 286 7.51 9.51 -17.20
CA ASP A 286 8.07 10.82 -17.58
C ASP A 286 8.51 11.63 -16.35
N ILE A 287 7.63 11.75 -15.34
CA ILE A 287 7.93 12.45 -14.07
C ILE A 287 9.12 11.82 -13.35
N GLY A 288 9.17 10.50 -13.24
CA GLY A 288 10.24 9.78 -12.55
C GLY A 288 11.60 9.94 -13.24
N ARG A 289 11.66 9.81 -14.57
CA ARG A 289 12.90 9.98 -15.34
C ARG A 289 13.39 11.43 -15.33
N GLU A 290 12.48 12.40 -15.43
CA GLU A 290 12.85 13.80 -15.31
C GLU A 290 13.41 14.06 -13.91
N TYR A 291 12.72 13.60 -12.86
CA TYR A 291 13.16 13.84 -11.48
C TYR A 291 14.59 13.36 -11.25
N VAL A 292 14.95 12.17 -11.74
CA VAL A 292 16.33 11.65 -11.65
C VAL A 292 17.32 12.56 -12.38
N THR A 293 16.95 13.04 -13.57
CA THR A 293 17.79 13.98 -14.36
C THR A 293 18.01 15.28 -13.58
N ALA A 294 16.95 15.86 -13.02
CA ALA A 294 17.03 17.10 -12.24
C ALA A 294 17.80 16.94 -10.93
N ALA A 295 17.57 15.84 -10.20
CA ALA A 295 18.25 15.53 -8.95
C ALA A 295 19.76 15.34 -9.19
N SER A 296 20.12 14.59 -10.24
CA SER A 296 21.52 14.42 -10.65
C SER A 296 22.18 15.75 -11.00
N ALA A 297 21.48 16.62 -11.74
CA ALA A 297 21.98 17.95 -12.11
C ALA A 297 22.13 18.89 -10.90
N ALA A 298 21.29 18.71 -9.88
CA ALA A 298 21.38 19.42 -8.60
C ALA A 298 22.48 18.87 -7.65
N GLY A 299 23.10 17.73 -8.01
CA GLY A 299 24.18 17.11 -7.25
C GLY A 299 23.72 16.07 -6.21
N ASP A 300 22.48 15.59 -6.28
CA ASP A 300 22.01 14.50 -5.42
C ASP A 300 22.62 13.15 -5.82
N ASP A 301 22.81 12.29 -4.82
CA ASP A 301 23.09 10.87 -5.01
C ASP A 301 21.78 10.12 -5.33
N VAL A 302 21.41 10.09 -6.61
CA VAL A 302 20.19 9.45 -7.10
C VAL A 302 20.51 8.32 -8.07
N THR A 303 19.76 7.22 -7.97
CA THR A 303 19.87 6.07 -8.89
C THR A 303 18.51 5.76 -9.50
N LEU A 304 18.46 5.61 -10.82
CA LEU A 304 17.30 5.06 -11.52
C LEU A 304 17.40 3.54 -11.62
N VAL A 305 16.33 2.85 -11.24
CA VAL A 305 16.11 1.44 -11.59
C VAL A 305 14.94 1.40 -12.57
N GLU A 306 15.21 0.91 -13.78
CA GLU A 306 14.18 0.78 -14.81
C GLU A 306 14.17 -0.65 -15.35
N GLY A 307 12.99 -1.24 -15.49
CA GLY A 307 12.84 -2.64 -15.87
C GLY A 307 11.42 -3.00 -16.33
N PRO A 308 11.20 -4.27 -16.73
CA PRO A 308 9.90 -4.76 -17.18
C PRO A 308 8.86 -4.74 -16.05
N GLY A 309 7.58 -4.59 -16.43
CA GLY A 309 6.45 -4.59 -15.50
C GLY A 309 5.62 -3.32 -15.58
N ASP A 310 4.58 -3.28 -14.76
CA ASP A 310 3.59 -2.22 -14.64
C ASP A 310 3.66 -1.50 -13.27
N HIS A 311 2.67 -0.66 -12.98
CA HIS A 311 2.57 0.12 -11.74
C HIS A 311 2.67 -0.71 -10.46
N PHE A 312 2.20 -1.96 -10.49
CA PHE A 312 2.16 -2.83 -9.30
C PHE A 312 3.33 -3.82 -9.27
N SER A 313 4.01 -4.02 -10.39
CA SER A 313 5.19 -4.89 -10.48
C SER A 313 6.32 -4.42 -9.55
N VAL A 314 6.46 -3.11 -9.35
CA VAL A 314 7.51 -2.53 -8.48
C VAL A 314 7.32 -2.82 -6.98
N VAL A 315 6.19 -3.40 -6.57
CA VAL A 315 5.89 -3.82 -5.18
C VAL A 315 5.55 -5.31 -5.08
N ASP A 316 5.61 -6.08 -6.18
CA ASP A 316 5.39 -7.53 -6.17
C ASP A 316 6.75 -8.25 -6.15
N PRO A 317 7.11 -8.97 -5.07
CA PRO A 317 8.35 -9.73 -5.00
C PRO A 317 8.53 -10.81 -6.07
N ARG A 318 7.46 -11.20 -6.76
CA ARG A 318 7.48 -12.19 -7.85
C ARG A 318 7.71 -11.56 -9.22
N SER A 319 7.74 -10.23 -9.30
CA SER A 319 7.95 -9.53 -10.56
C SER A 319 9.41 -9.60 -11.02
N GLU A 320 9.64 -9.42 -12.31
CA GLU A 320 10.98 -9.41 -12.89
C GLU A 320 11.84 -8.22 -12.45
N ILE A 321 11.23 -7.06 -12.11
CA ILE A 321 11.96 -5.86 -11.70
C ILE A 321 12.39 -5.89 -10.23
N TRP A 322 11.64 -6.61 -9.37
CA TRP A 322 11.86 -6.60 -7.91
C TRP A 322 13.28 -6.98 -7.47
N PRO A 323 13.93 -8.03 -8.01
CA PRO A 323 15.29 -8.37 -7.62
C PRO A 323 16.30 -7.23 -7.82
N ALA A 324 16.17 -6.44 -8.89
CA ALA A 324 17.03 -5.30 -9.17
C ALA A 324 16.81 -4.15 -8.17
N ILE A 325 15.57 -3.96 -7.70
CA ILE A 325 15.22 -2.98 -6.67
C ILE A 325 15.90 -3.37 -5.35
N VAL A 326 15.72 -4.62 -4.93
CA VAL A 326 16.28 -5.13 -3.67
C VAL A 326 17.81 -5.10 -3.68
N GLU A 327 18.44 -5.48 -4.78
CA GLU A 327 19.91 -5.42 -4.91
C GLU A 327 20.45 -4.00 -4.64
N ARG A 328 19.74 -2.97 -5.12
CA ARG A 328 20.12 -1.57 -4.87
C ARG A 328 19.87 -1.14 -3.43
N ILE A 329 18.80 -1.64 -2.80
CA ILE A 329 18.52 -1.40 -1.38
C ILE A 329 19.63 -2.02 -0.53
N GLU A 330 19.95 -3.30 -0.72
CA GLU A 330 20.99 -4.01 0.05
C GLU A 330 22.38 -3.40 -0.14
N GLY A 331 22.69 -2.89 -1.34
CA GLY A 331 23.94 -2.19 -1.59
C GLY A 331 24.09 -0.85 -0.86
N ARG A 332 22.99 -0.20 -0.49
CA ARG A 332 22.98 1.11 0.20
C ARG A 332 22.64 1.01 1.69
N LEU A 333 21.96 -0.05 2.10
CA LEU A 333 21.54 -0.30 3.48
C LEU A 333 21.90 -1.74 3.88
N PRO A 334 23.18 -2.01 4.18
CA PRO A 334 23.61 -3.35 4.60
C PRO A 334 22.99 -3.72 5.96
N ARG A 335 22.76 -5.03 6.12
CA ARG A 335 22.11 -5.68 7.26
C ARG A 335 23.11 -6.40 8.17
#